data_AF-A0A9E5I094-F1
#
_entry.id   AF-A0A9E5I094-F1
#
_cell.length_a   1.000
_cell.length_b   1.000
_cell.length_c   1.000
_cell.angle_alpha   90.00
_cell.angle_beta   90.00
_cell.angle_gamma   90.00
#
_symmetry.space_group_name_H-M   'P 1'
#
loop_
_entity.id
_entity.type
_entity.pdbx_description
1 polymer ?
#
loop_
_entity_poly.entity_id
_entity_poly.type
_entity_poly.pdbx_seq_one_letter_code
_entity_poly.pdbx_strand_id
1 'polypeptide(L)'
;MDRVSRWNVVRRHRHRCCTGRNHFEVGLGRKNRIASRKLVAIRKNHSPGWLYEEGNIVLGKRAKLILLPVLAGTLVLTACGGGGSGSGDNAALEAAAAKWINDEFQPSAISKDEQTAEMKWFIEASAPYRGLSIKVASEGLTVHKYESEVLTKAFEEITGIKVTHDIIGEGDVVQNIQTEYQTGQPIYDAYINDSDLIGTHSRSTAVLALSDYIDGEGKDVTSPYLDIPDFIGTKFTTGPDKKLYQLPDQQFANLYWFRYDWFTDPAIKAQFKKLYGYDLGVPVNWSAYEDIAKFFSTQVNGNGKIDGTKVYGHMDYGKK
;
A
#
# COMPACT_ATOMS: atom_id res chain seq x y z
N MET A 1 17.80 -31.64 19.77
CA MET A 1 16.67 -32.47 20.24
C MET A 1 15.45 -31.59 20.30
N ASP A 2 14.68 -31.66 19.23
CA ASP A 2 13.56 -30.82 18.88
C ASP A 2 12.39 -30.93 19.86
N ARG A 3 11.71 -29.81 20.09
CA ARG A 3 10.31 -29.81 20.51
C ARG A 3 9.51 -28.89 19.61
N VAL A 4 9.10 -29.49 18.48
CA VAL A 4 8.08 -28.99 17.57
C VAL A 4 6.72 -29.20 18.24
N SER A 5 6.05 -28.11 18.62
CA SER A 5 4.67 -28.14 19.08
C SER A 5 3.73 -28.15 17.87
N ARG A 6 3.18 -29.33 17.57
CA ARG A 6 2.16 -29.55 16.53
C ARG A 6 0.85 -28.85 16.90
N TRP A 7 0.37 -27.98 16.04
CA TRP A 7 -1.01 -27.47 16.08
C TRP A 7 -1.92 -28.42 15.29
N ASN A 8 -2.92 -28.98 15.98
CA ASN A 8 -3.95 -29.82 15.39
C ASN A 8 -4.89 -28.99 14.51
N VAL A 9 -4.95 -29.36 13.23
CA VAL A 9 -5.93 -28.87 12.26
C VAL A 9 -7.26 -29.58 12.51
N VAL A 10 -8.25 -28.87 13.05
CA VAL A 10 -9.64 -29.35 13.10
C VAL A 10 -10.38 -28.81 11.87
N ARG A 11 -10.57 -29.69 10.87
CA ARG A 11 -11.51 -29.48 9.76
C ARG A 11 -12.93 -29.38 10.30
N ARG A 12 -13.71 -28.37 9.91
CA ARG A 12 -15.18 -28.43 9.94
C ARG A 12 -15.77 -28.14 8.56
N HIS A 13 -16.64 -29.06 8.16
CA HIS A 13 -17.37 -29.12 6.90
C HIS A 13 -18.41 -28.00 6.73
N ARG A 14 -18.67 -27.69 5.46
CA ARG A 14 -19.81 -26.91 4.96
C ARG A 14 -21.15 -27.57 5.30
N HIS A 15 -22.15 -26.78 5.71
CA HIS A 15 -23.53 -26.94 5.24
C HIS A 15 -24.40 -25.67 5.40
N ARG A 16 -25.02 -25.32 4.26
CA ARG A 16 -26.29 -24.62 3.96
C ARG A 16 -27.02 -23.75 5.00
N CYS A 17 -27.20 -22.49 4.58
CA CYS A 17 -28.48 -21.83 4.25
C CYS A 17 -29.71 -22.10 5.16
N CYS A 18 -30.11 -21.06 5.91
CA CYS A 18 -31.50 -20.80 6.29
C CYS A 18 -31.75 -19.28 6.27
N THR A 19 -32.82 -18.91 5.58
CA THR A 19 -33.41 -17.58 5.46
C THR A 19 -34.10 -17.18 6.77
N GLY A 20 -33.95 -15.91 7.17
CA GLY A 20 -34.68 -15.33 8.30
C GLY A 20 -34.53 -13.82 8.30
N ARG A 21 -35.53 -13.12 7.73
CA ARG A 21 -35.66 -11.67 7.84
C ARG A 21 -35.97 -11.32 9.29
N ASN A 22 -35.23 -10.37 9.85
CA ASN A 22 -35.74 -9.50 10.90
C ASN A 22 -35.25 -8.08 10.58
N HIS A 23 -36.20 -7.21 10.27
CA HIS A 23 -36.01 -5.77 10.21
C HIS A 23 -35.68 -5.25 11.61
N PHE A 24 -34.56 -4.55 11.75
CA PHE A 24 -34.34 -3.59 12.82
C PHE A 24 -33.63 -2.37 12.22
N GLU A 25 -34.39 -1.29 12.04
CA GLU A 25 -33.86 0.04 11.83
C GLU A 25 -33.25 0.55 13.14
N VAL A 26 -31.98 0.92 13.11
CA VAL A 26 -31.38 1.82 14.11
C VAL A 26 -30.57 2.85 13.36
N GLY A 27 -30.96 4.11 13.57
CA GLY A 27 -30.44 5.28 12.89
C GLY A 27 -28.98 5.62 13.20
N LEU A 28 -28.33 6.16 12.16
CA LEU A 28 -27.28 7.19 12.15
C LEU A 28 -26.44 7.36 13.43
N GLY A 29 -25.30 6.68 13.45
CA GLY A 29 -24.11 7.08 14.20
C GLY A 29 -22.90 7.04 13.27
N ARG A 30 -22.25 8.19 13.05
CA ARG A 30 -21.12 8.39 12.14
C ARG A 30 -20.04 7.32 12.33
N LYS A 31 -19.72 6.58 11.27
CA LYS A 31 -18.57 5.66 11.21
C LYS A 31 -17.29 6.46 11.00
N ASN A 32 -16.56 6.76 12.07
CA ASN A 32 -15.11 6.92 11.96
C ASN A 32 -14.48 5.52 12.07
N ARG A 33 -14.16 4.92 10.92
CA ARG A 33 -13.15 3.87 10.82
C ARG A 33 -12.09 4.40 9.88
N ILE A 34 -11.12 5.12 10.44
CA ILE A 34 -9.86 5.40 9.75
C ILE A 34 -8.95 4.23 10.13
N ALA A 35 -8.73 3.35 9.16
CA ALA A 35 -7.60 2.44 9.16
C ALA A 35 -6.70 2.99 8.06
N SER A 36 -5.60 3.63 8.43
CA SER A 36 -4.57 4.00 7.47
C SER A 36 -4.04 2.72 6.83
N ARG A 37 -3.73 2.77 5.54
CA ARG A 37 -3.20 1.65 4.75
C ARG A 37 -2.18 2.24 3.81
N LYS A 38 -1.03 1.60 3.63
CA LYS A 38 0.02 2.12 2.76
C LYS A 38 0.10 1.39 1.44
N LEU A 39 0.40 2.14 0.39
CA LEU A 39 0.08 1.78 -0.98
C LEU A 39 1.06 2.43 -1.96
N VAL A 40 1.40 1.72 -3.03
CA VAL A 40 2.26 2.25 -4.11
C VAL A 40 1.43 3.12 -5.06
N ALA A 41 1.79 4.39 -5.22
CA ALA A 41 1.28 5.29 -6.25
C ALA A 41 2.37 5.54 -7.31
N ILE A 42 2.07 5.29 -8.59
CA ILE A 42 3.00 5.49 -9.72
C ILE A 42 2.59 6.75 -10.49
N ARG A 43 3.57 7.56 -10.89
CA ARG A 43 3.34 8.86 -11.56
C ARG A 43 3.13 8.74 -13.08
N LYS A 44 2.34 9.66 -13.66
CA LYS A 44 2.24 9.85 -15.12
C LYS A 44 3.35 10.77 -15.60
N ASN A 45 4.23 10.31 -16.48
CA ASN A 45 5.23 11.18 -17.10
C ASN A 45 4.55 12.05 -18.17
N HIS A 46 4.53 13.38 -17.99
CA HIS A 46 4.11 14.31 -19.02
C HIS A 46 5.29 14.66 -19.93
N SER A 47 5.22 14.31 -21.21
CA SER A 47 6.01 14.99 -22.25
C SER A 47 5.49 16.42 -22.44
N PRO A 48 6.35 17.43 -22.70
CA PRO A 48 5.94 18.82 -22.71
C PRO A 48 5.21 19.17 -24.01
N GLY A 49 3.98 19.66 -23.86
CA GLY A 49 3.25 20.33 -24.92
C GLY A 49 1.79 19.90 -24.92
N TRP A 50 0.92 20.81 -24.49
CA TRP A 50 -0.43 21.12 -24.99
C TRP A 50 -1.15 21.89 -23.86
N LEU A 51 -1.12 23.23 -23.94
CA LEU A 51 -2.00 24.09 -23.15
C LEU A 51 -3.42 23.97 -23.75
N TYR A 52 -4.36 23.47 -22.95
CA TYR A 52 -5.79 23.53 -23.28
C TYR A 52 -6.41 24.72 -22.54
N GLU A 53 -6.92 25.70 -23.29
CA GLU A 53 -7.81 26.76 -22.81
C GLU A 53 -9.26 26.40 -23.20
N GLU A 54 -10.17 26.48 -22.23
CA GLU A 54 -11.60 26.27 -22.45
C GLU A 54 -12.27 27.46 -23.16
N GLY A 55 -13.33 27.14 -23.91
CA GLY A 55 -13.95 28.00 -24.92
C GLY A 55 -14.37 29.41 -24.49
N ASN A 56 -14.16 30.36 -25.41
CA ASN A 56 -15.21 31.30 -25.79
C ASN A 56 -14.99 31.83 -27.22
N ILE A 57 -16.05 31.77 -28.01
CA ILE A 57 -16.12 32.34 -29.36
C ILE A 57 -16.22 33.86 -29.22
N VAL A 58 -15.24 34.59 -29.76
CA VAL A 58 -15.37 36.02 -30.07
C VAL A 58 -14.79 36.30 -31.45
N LEU A 59 -15.64 36.71 -32.38
CA LEU A 59 -15.25 37.23 -33.70
C LEU A 59 -14.48 38.55 -33.54
N GLY A 60 -13.28 38.66 -34.11
CA GLY A 60 -12.51 39.91 -34.12
C GLY A 60 -11.34 39.94 -35.11
N LYS A 61 -11.62 40.45 -36.31
CA LYS A 61 -10.75 40.99 -37.38
C LYS A 61 -9.20 40.94 -37.24
N ARG A 62 -8.60 40.36 -38.31
CA ARG A 62 -7.36 40.74 -39.03
C ARG A 62 -6.02 40.73 -38.26
N ALA A 63 -5.13 39.78 -38.63
CA ALA A 63 -3.72 40.09 -38.99
C ALA A 63 -2.98 38.90 -39.63
N LYS A 64 -2.63 39.08 -40.91
CA LYS A 64 -1.49 38.57 -41.69
C LYS A 64 -0.86 37.21 -41.35
N LEU A 65 -1.17 36.27 -42.24
CA LEU A 65 -0.42 35.07 -42.60
C LEU A 65 0.99 35.46 -43.13
N ILE A 66 2.05 34.97 -42.50
CA ILE A 66 3.40 34.91 -43.07
C ILE A 66 3.75 33.42 -43.21
N LEU A 67 3.65 32.91 -44.44
CA LEU A 67 4.20 31.62 -44.84
C LEU A 67 5.73 31.77 -45.01
N LEU A 68 6.50 30.94 -44.30
CA LEU A 68 7.89 30.64 -44.64
C LEU A 68 7.98 29.14 -44.97
N PRO A 69 8.49 28.75 -46.14
CA PRO A 69 8.65 27.35 -46.49
C PRO A 69 9.97 26.85 -45.90
N VAL A 70 9.91 25.91 -44.95
CA VAL A 70 11.11 25.16 -44.54
C VAL A 70 11.15 23.86 -45.32
N LEU A 71 12.27 23.69 -46.02
CA LEU A 71 12.62 22.60 -46.92
C LEU A 71 12.42 21.21 -46.29
N ALA A 72 11.93 20.30 -47.13
CA ALA A 72 12.00 18.87 -46.95
C ALA A 72 13.46 18.41 -46.75
N GLY A 73 13.77 17.96 -45.54
CA GLY A 73 14.99 17.25 -45.20
C GLY A 73 14.71 15.76 -45.07
N THR A 74 15.13 15.00 -46.06
CA THR A 74 15.12 13.53 -46.07
C THR A 74 16.03 13.02 -44.95
N LEU A 75 15.47 12.50 -43.86
CA LEU A 75 16.25 11.81 -42.83
C LEU A 75 16.36 10.34 -43.20
N VAL A 76 17.58 9.94 -43.53
CA VAL A 76 18.03 8.59 -43.84
C VAL A 76 17.75 7.68 -42.63
N LEU A 77 16.97 6.61 -42.85
CA LEU A 77 16.87 5.46 -41.96
C LEU A 77 18.22 4.73 -41.94
N THR A 78 19.09 5.13 -41.02
CA THR A 78 20.28 4.34 -40.68
C THR A 78 19.83 3.20 -39.77
N ALA A 79 19.52 2.06 -40.38
CA ALA A 79 19.39 0.80 -39.68
C ALA A 79 20.76 0.38 -39.15
N CYS A 80 21.09 0.79 -37.92
CA CYS A 80 22.16 0.17 -37.16
C CYS A 80 21.65 -1.15 -36.60
N GLY A 81 21.83 -2.22 -37.38
CA GLY A 81 21.97 -3.56 -36.83
C GLY A 81 23.29 -3.65 -36.05
N GLY A 82 23.21 -4.07 -34.79
CA GLY A 82 24.34 -4.34 -33.91
C GLY A 82 23.89 -4.26 -32.46
N GLY A 83 23.99 -5.28 -31.61
CA GLY A 83 24.50 -6.63 -31.77
C GLY A 83 23.87 -7.49 -30.67
N GLY A 84 23.82 -8.80 -30.87
CA GLY A 84 23.27 -9.72 -29.89
C GLY A 84 24.08 -9.71 -28.59
N SER A 85 23.46 -9.26 -27.50
CA SER A 85 23.84 -9.56 -26.11
C SER A 85 22.81 -10.46 -25.40
N GLY A 86 21.74 -10.87 -26.07
CA GLY A 86 20.50 -11.32 -25.42
C GLY A 86 20.52 -12.67 -24.69
N SER A 87 21.55 -13.51 -24.80
CA SER A 87 21.54 -14.84 -24.16
C SER A 87 22.43 -14.95 -22.91
N GLY A 88 23.57 -14.25 -22.87
CA GLY A 88 24.51 -14.30 -21.74
C GLY A 88 24.01 -13.53 -20.51
N ASP A 89 23.42 -12.36 -20.74
CA ASP A 89 22.89 -11.51 -19.67
C ASP A 89 21.66 -12.15 -19.01
N ASN A 90 20.77 -12.77 -19.80
CA ASN A 90 19.59 -13.43 -19.25
C ASN A 90 19.94 -14.64 -18.37
N ALA A 91 20.97 -15.42 -18.70
CA ALA A 91 21.38 -16.55 -17.89
C ALA A 91 21.86 -16.12 -16.49
N ALA A 92 22.52 -14.96 -16.37
CA ALA A 92 22.93 -14.40 -15.09
C ALA A 92 21.72 -13.93 -14.26
N LEU A 93 20.75 -13.27 -14.89
CA LEU A 93 19.51 -12.84 -14.24
C LEU A 93 18.65 -14.03 -13.78
N GLU A 94 18.56 -15.10 -14.59
CA GLU A 94 17.87 -16.33 -14.24
C GLU A 94 18.55 -17.04 -13.04
N ALA A 95 19.88 -17.06 -13.00
CA ALA A 95 20.63 -17.60 -11.87
C ALA A 95 20.40 -16.77 -10.58
N ALA A 96 20.35 -15.45 -10.69
CA ALA A 96 20.00 -14.56 -9.58
C ALA A 96 18.57 -14.82 -9.10
N ALA A 97 17.59 -14.90 -10.01
CA ALA A 97 16.21 -15.25 -9.68
C ALA A 97 16.11 -16.58 -8.94
N ALA A 98 16.79 -17.63 -9.43
CA ALA A 98 16.80 -18.93 -8.78
C ALA A 98 17.39 -18.87 -7.35
N LYS A 99 18.42 -18.06 -7.13
CA LYS A 99 18.98 -17.81 -5.79
C LYS A 99 17.93 -17.16 -4.88
N TRP A 100 17.31 -16.06 -5.31
CA TRP A 100 16.29 -15.35 -4.51
C TRP A 100 15.07 -16.24 -4.17
N ILE A 101 14.60 -17.05 -5.12
CA ILE A 101 13.52 -18.01 -4.91
C ILE A 101 13.88 -19.03 -3.81
N ASN A 102 15.13 -19.51 -3.78
CA ASN A 102 15.54 -20.54 -2.84
C ASN A 102 15.89 -20.00 -1.45
N ASP A 103 16.45 -18.80 -1.39
CA ASP A 103 17.07 -18.27 -0.17
C ASP A 103 16.15 -17.28 0.59
N GLU A 104 15.38 -16.45 -0.12
CA GLU A 104 14.63 -15.34 0.51
C GLU A 104 13.11 -15.44 0.32
N PHE A 105 12.63 -15.88 -0.85
CA PHE A 105 11.19 -15.87 -1.16
C PHE A 105 10.43 -17.08 -0.59
N GLN A 106 10.87 -17.58 0.57
CA GLN A 106 10.25 -18.70 1.27
C GLN A 106 9.82 -18.32 2.70
N PRO A 107 8.66 -18.83 3.18
CA PRO A 107 7.70 -19.68 2.47
C PRO A 107 6.86 -18.89 1.46
N SER A 108 6.48 -19.54 0.35
CA SER A 108 5.60 -18.94 -0.67
C SER A 108 4.22 -19.60 -0.73
N ALA A 109 3.21 -18.83 -1.14
CA ALA A 109 1.85 -19.31 -1.42
C ALA A 109 1.74 -20.02 -2.77
N ILE A 110 2.72 -19.82 -3.67
CA ILE A 110 2.80 -20.43 -4.98
C ILE A 110 3.97 -21.42 -5.06
N SER A 111 3.88 -22.38 -5.98
CA SER A 111 4.92 -23.38 -6.19
C SER A 111 6.24 -22.75 -6.70
N LYS A 112 7.33 -23.51 -6.62
CA LYS A 112 8.62 -23.05 -7.18
C LYS A 112 8.57 -22.87 -8.69
N ASP A 113 7.80 -23.69 -9.39
CA ASP A 113 7.64 -23.60 -10.84
C ASP A 113 6.89 -22.31 -11.23
N GLU A 114 5.84 -21.95 -10.47
CA GLU A 114 5.12 -20.69 -10.63
C GLU A 114 6.02 -19.48 -10.32
N GLN A 115 6.80 -19.53 -9.23
CA GLN A 115 7.78 -18.47 -8.91
C GLN A 115 8.81 -18.31 -10.04
N THR A 116 9.30 -19.42 -10.59
CA THR A 116 10.27 -19.39 -11.70
C THR A 116 9.65 -18.78 -12.95
N ALA A 117 8.39 -19.11 -13.26
CA ALA A 117 7.66 -18.53 -14.38
C ALA A 117 7.41 -17.02 -14.19
N GLU A 118 7.13 -16.58 -12.96
CA GLU A 118 6.97 -15.18 -12.61
C GLU A 118 8.29 -14.40 -12.74
N MET A 119 9.40 -14.93 -12.20
CA MET A 119 10.70 -14.27 -12.33
C MET A 119 11.17 -14.21 -13.79
N LYS A 120 10.89 -15.25 -14.59
CA LYS A 120 11.16 -15.22 -16.02
C LYS A 120 10.39 -14.10 -16.73
N TRP A 121 9.12 -13.89 -16.36
CA TRP A 121 8.34 -12.78 -16.88
C TRP A 121 8.98 -11.43 -16.52
N PHE A 122 9.43 -11.23 -15.27
CA PHE A 122 10.14 -10.01 -14.88
C PHE A 122 11.42 -9.77 -15.71
N ILE A 123 12.22 -10.81 -15.95
CA ILE A 123 13.45 -10.74 -16.76
C ILE A 123 13.14 -10.32 -18.20
N GLU A 124 12.08 -10.87 -18.80
CA GLU A 124 11.68 -10.59 -20.17
C GLU A 124 11.05 -9.19 -20.29
N ALA A 125 10.12 -8.84 -19.40
CA ALA A 125 9.43 -7.55 -19.39
C ALA A 125 10.37 -6.38 -19.08
N SER A 126 11.44 -6.61 -18.32
CA SER A 126 12.43 -5.57 -18.00
C SER A 126 13.43 -5.30 -19.11
N ALA A 127 13.52 -6.14 -20.14
CA ALA A 127 14.55 -6.07 -21.18
C ALA A 127 14.77 -4.66 -21.78
N PRO A 128 13.74 -3.87 -22.14
CA PRO A 128 13.94 -2.52 -22.68
C PRO A 128 14.29 -1.46 -21.63
N TYR A 129 14.20 -1.80 -20.34
CA TYR A 129 14.40 -0.87 -19.21
C TYR A 129 15.67 -1.17 -18.40
N ARG A 130 16.45 -2.18 -18.80
CA ARG A 130 17.72 -2.51 -18.12
C ARG A 130 18.66 -1.30 -18.10
N GLY A 131 19.26 -1.05 -16.94
CA GLY A 131 20.11 0.11 -16.69
C GLY A 131 19.34 1.39 -16.32
N LEU A 132 18.00 1.38 -16.34
CA LEU A 132 17.20 2.46 -15.77
C LEU A 132 17.44 2.53 -14.25
N SER A 133 17.38 3.75 -13.71
CA SER A 133 17.33 3.98 -12.27
C SER A 133 16.04 4.69 -11.92
N ILE A 134 15.32 4.18 -10.94
CA ILE A 134 14.10 4.80 -10.38
C ILE A 134 14.30 5.14 -8.90
N LYS A 135 13.58 6.17 -8.45
CA LYS A 135 13.56 6.63 -7.06
C LYS A 135 12.18 6.47 -6.45
N VAL A 136 12.13 5.84 -5.28
CA VAL A 136 10.91 5.58 -4.54
C VAL A 136 11.08 6.06 -3.10
N ALA A 137 10.02 6.58 -2.49
CA ALA A 137 10.03 7.00 -1.08
C ALA A 137 8.92 6.33 -0.28
N SER A 138 9.22 5.99 0.98
CA SER A 138 8.24 5.53 1.97
C SER A 138 8.57 6.06 3.36
N GLU A 139 7.63 5.94 4.29
CA GLU A 139 7.92 6.22 5.70
C GLU A 139 8.75 5.12 6.39
N GLY A 140 9.25 5.43 7.60
CA GLY A 140 10.07 4.51 8.40
C GLY A 140 9.31 3.39 9.09
N LEU A 141 9.03 2.29 8.37
CA LEU A 141 8.53 1.02 8.94
C LEU A 141 9.46 -0.16 8.69
N THR A 142 9.28 -1.23 9.47
CA THR A 142 10.02 -2.49 9.29
C THR A 142 9.76 -3.13 7.93
N VAL A 143 8.54 -3.03 7.38
CA VAL A 143 8.24 -3.58 6.05
C VAL A 143 9.01 -2.82 4.96
N HIS A 144 9.04 -1.49 5.04
CA HIS A 144 9.73 -0.69 4.04
C HIS A 144 11.25 -0.77 4.14
N LYS A 145 11.79 -1.04 5.35
CA LYS A 145 13.21 -1.38 5.48
C LYS A 145 13.54 -2.66 4.74
N TYR A 146 12.68 -3.68 4.85
CA TYR A 146 12.86 -4.92 4.10
C TYR A 146 12.75 -4.69 2.59
N GLU A 147 11.76 -3.92 2.12
CA GLU A 147 11.66 -3.52 0.72
C GLU A 147 12.94 -2.81 0.23
N SER A 148 13.37 -1.79 0.97
CA SER A 148 14.51 -0.95 0.62
C SER A 148 15.85 -1.69 0.66
N GLU A 149 16.08 -2.56 1.64
CA GLU A 149 17.37 -3.22 1.85
C GLU A 149 17.49 -4.57 1.16
N VAL A 150 16.36 -5.24 0.88
CA VAL A 150 16.31 -6.61 0.33
C VAL A 150 15.63 -6.64 -1.03
N LEU A 151 14.38 -6.18 -1.13
CA LEU A 151 13.61 -6.32 -2.38
C LEU A 151 14.15 -5.44 -3.51
N THR A 152 14.68 -4.25 -3.24
CA THR A 152 15.33 -3.42 -4.28
C THR A 152 16.54 -4.13 -4.89
N LYS A 153 17.35 -4.82 -4.06
CA LYS A 153 18.51 -5.60 -4.52
C LYS A 153 18.06 -6.79 -5.36
N ALA A 154 17.05 -7.52 -4.89
CA ALA A 154 16.49 -8.63 -5.65
C ALA A 154 15.93 -8.17 -7.01
N PHE A 155 15.20 -7.05 -7.01
CA PHE A 155 14.66 -6.47 -8.23
C PHE A 155 15.78 -6.03 -9.18
N GLU A 156 16.83 -5.38 -8.71
CA GLU A 156 17.97 -4.99 -9.55
C GLU A 156 18.72 -6.21 -10.10
N GLU A 157 18.98 -7.23 -9.29
CA GLU A 157 19.67 -8.46 -9.71
C GLU A 157 18.86 -9.29 -10.70
N ILE A 158 17.52 -9.22 -10.67
CA ILE A 158 16.63 -9.99 -11.55
C ILE A 158 16.28 -9.21 -12.81
N THR A 159 16.08 -7.90 -12.70
CA THR A 159 15.55 -7.08 -13.81
C THR A 159 16.60 -6.22 -14.47
N GLY A 160 17.73 -5.95 -13.81
CA GLY A 160 18.73 -4.96 -14.23
C GLY A 160 18.29 -3.49 -14.03
N ILE A 161 17.18 -3.25 -13.33
CA ILE A 161 16.68 -1.89 -13.02
C ILE A 161 17.09 -1.52 -11.60
N LYS A 162 17.77 -0.40 -11.44
CA LYS A 162 18.19 0.09 -10.13
C LYS A 162 17.05 0.82 -9.42
N VAL A 163 16.76 0.43 -8.18
CA VAL A 163 15.76 1.10 -7.34
C VAL A 163 16.46 1.76 -6.16
N THR A 164 16.38 3.08 -6.07
CA THR A 164 16.73 3.81 -4.85
C THR A 164 15.47 3.98 -4.03
N HIS A 165 15.37 3.29 -2.90
CA HIS A 165 14.21 3.36 -2.01
C HIS A 165 14.58 4.11 -0.73
N ASP A 166 14.22 5.38 -0.69
CA ASP A 166 14.50 6.27 0.44
C ASP A 166 13.46 6.11 1.55
N ILE A 167 13.94 5.96 2.77
CA ILE A 167 13.12 5.89 3.99
C ILE A 167 13.17 7.26 4.68
N ILE A 168 12.04 7.96 4.69
CA ILE A 168 11.91 9.32 5.24
C ILE A 168 10.82 9.38 6.33
N GLY A 169 10.62 10.53 6.98
CA GLY A 169 9.51 10.70 7.91
C GLY A 169 8.16 10.72 7.18
N GLU A 170 7.09 10.24 7.81
CA GLU A 170 5.72 10.30 7.26
C GLU A 170 5.34 11.73 6.82
N GLY A 171 5.65 12.72 7.67
CA GLY A 171 5.43 14.13 7.35
C GLY A 171 6.19 14.59 6.11
N ASP A 172 7.39 14.06 5.88
CA ASP A 172 8.21 14.39 4.70
C ASP A 172 7.66 13.74 3.43
N VAL A 173 7.11 12.51 3.52
CA VAL A 173 6.39 11.87 2.39
C VAL A 173 5.25 12.76 1.94
N VAL A 174 4.40 13.20 2.88
CA VAL A 174 3.25 14.06 2.58
C VAL A 174 3.70 15.41 2.02
N GLN A 175 4.74 16.01 2.59
CA GLN A 175 5.28 17.30 2.12
C GLN A 175 5.86 17.21 0.70
N ASN A 176 6.59 16.13 0.39
CA ASN A 176 7.13 15.91 -0.95
C ASN A 176 6.01 15.75 -1.98
N ILE A 177 5.02 14.90 -1.71
CA ILE A 177 3.84 14.73 -2.58
C ILE A 177 3.12 16.06 -2.82
N GLN A 178 2.91 16.87 -1.77
CA GLN A 178 2.29 18.20 -1.90
C GLN A 178 3.13 19.16 -2.74
N THR A 179 4.45 19.12 -2.59
CA THR A 179 5.39 19.94 -3.36
C THR A 179 5.34 19.55 -4.84
N GLU A 180 5.31 18.26 -5.18
CA GLU A 180 5.14 17.81 -6.56
C GLU A 180 3.81 18.25 -7.16
N TYR A 181 2.70 18.21 -6.39
CA TYR A 181 1.41 18.72 -6.87
C TYR A 181 1.42 20.22 -7.19
N GLN A 182 2.11 21.02 -6.36
CA GLN A 182 2.16 22.47 -6.53
C GLN A 182 3.11 22.90 -7.64
N THR A 183 4.24 22.21 -7.77
CA THR A 183 5.32 22.61 -8.69
C THR A 183 5.25 21.89 -10.04
N GLY A 184 4.59 20.74 -10.11
CA GLY A 184 4.62 19.84 -11.26
C GLY A 184 5.99 19.17 -11.50
N GLN A 185 6.97 19.39 -10.61
CA GLN A 185 8.32 18.84 -10.71
C GLN A 185 8.41 17.53 -9.92
N PRO A 186 8.92 16.43 -10.52
CA PRO A 186 9.08 15.17 -9.80
C PRO A 186 10.26 15.24 -8.83
N ILE A 187 10.06 14.72 -7.62
CA ILE A 187 11.07 14.46 -6.60
C ILE A 187 11.35 12.94 -6.57
N TYR A 188 10.30 12.12 -6.64
CA TYR A 188 10.36 10.66 -6.74
C TYR A 188 9.49 10.15 -7.89
N ASP A 189 9.78 8.94 -8.39
CA ASP A 189 9.02 8.27 -9.44
C ASP A 189 7.77 7.56 -8.90
N ALA A 190 7.84 7.09 -7.65
CA ALA A 190 6.74 6.48 -6.92
C ALA A 190 6.83 6.77 -5.42
N TYR A 191 5.67 6.72 -4.75
CA TYR A 191 5.56 6.83 -3.31
C TYR A 191 4.82 5.63 -2.74
N ILE A 192 5.24 5.18 -1.57
CA ILE A 192 4.42 4.36 -0.69
C ILE A 192 3.77 5.30 0.34
N ASN A 193 2.48 5.59 0.16
CA ASN A 193 1.76 6.57 0.99
C ASN A 193 0.38 6.07 1.44
N ASP A 194 -0.19 6.79 2.39
CA ASP A 194 -1.45 6.42 3.03
C ASP A 194 -2.66 6.50 2.10
N SER A 195 -3.58 5.55 2.25
CA SER A 195 -4.90 5.50 1.60
C SER A 195 -5.73 6.74 1.85
N ASP A 196 -5.44 7.48 2.91
CA ASP A 196 -6.14 8.70 3.27
C ASP A 196 -5.95 9.80 2.21
N LEU A 197 -4.88 9.70 1.40
CA LEU A 197 -4.65 10.57 0.25
C LEU A 197 -5.52 10.23 -0.97
N ILE A 198 -6.32 9.15 -0.95
CA ILE A 198 -7.12 8.74 -2.11
C ILE A 198 -8.01 9.86 -2.65
N GLY A 199 -8.57 10.69 -1.75
CA GLY A 199 -9.36 11.84 -2.15
C GLY A 199 -8.52 12.88 -2.91
N THR A 200 -7.28 13.13 -2.48
CA THR A 200 -6.36 14.05 -3.16
C THR A 200 -5.93 13.47 -4.50
N HIS A 201 -5.56 12.19 -4.56
CA HIS A 201 -5.15 11.52 -5.79
C HIS A 201 -6.26 11.54 -6.84
N SER A 202 -7.50 11.19 -6.46
CA SER A 202 -8.62 11.13 -7.41
C SER A 202 -9.06 12.49 -7.97
N ARG A 203 -8.64 13.59 -7.34
CA ARG A 203 -8.92 14.97 -7.79
C ARG A 203 -7.72 15.63 -8.46
N SER A 204 -6.55 14.98 -8.41
CA SER A 204 -5.31 15.46 -9.00
C SER A 204 -5.14 14.88 -10.40
N THR A 205 -4.52 15.64 -11.28
CA THR A 205 -4.06 15.16 -12.60
C THR A 205 -2.63 14.63 -12.56
N ALA A 206 -1.93 14.71 -11.42
CA ALA A 206 -0.51 14.38 -11.33
C ALA A 206 -0.22 12.92 -10.88
N VAL A 207 -1.26 12.12 -10.61
CA VAL A 207 -1.12 10.69 -10.27
C VAL A 207 -1.71 9.84 -11.38
N LEU A 208 -1.11 8.68 -11.69
CA LEU A 208 -1.76 7.72 -12.57
C LEU A 208 -3.00 7.15 -11.89
N ALA A 209 -4.11 7.14 -12.60
CA ALA A 209 -5.12 6.12 -12.37
C ALA A 209 -4.51 4.77 -12.81
N LEU A 210 -4.09 3.96 -11.85
CA LEU A 210 -3.46 2.66 -12.11
C LEU A 210 -4.36 1.74 -12.92
N SER A 211 -5.68 1.77 -12.70
CA SER A 211 -6.61 0.98 -13.53
C SER A 211 -6.53 1.36 -15.01
N ASP A 212 -6.50 2.66 -15.31
CA ASP A 212 -6.39 3.15 -16.69
C ASP A 212 -5.01 2.85 -17.29
N TYR A 213 -3.96 2.92 -16.45
CA TYR A 213 -2.59 2.62 -16.85
C TYR A 213 -2.45 1.13 -17.20
N ILE A 214 -2.92 0.24 -16.32
CA ILE A 214 -2.91 -1.22 -16.52
C ILE A 214 -3.65 -1.62 -17.81
N ASP A 215 -4.82 -1.01 -18.05
CA ASP A 215 -5.62 -1.30 -19.25
C ASP A 215 -5.04 -0.67 -20.54
N GLY A 216 -4.21 0.36 -20.39
CA GLY A 216 -3.67 1.20 -21.46
C GLY A 216 -2.16 1.12 -21.61
N GLU A 217 -1.48 2.24 -21.33
CA GLU A 217 -0.04 2.45 -21.57
C GLU A 217 0.86 1.45 -20.83
N GLY A 218 0.42 0.93 -19.69
CA GLY A 218 1.14 -0.01 -18.84
C GLY A 218 0.86 -1.48 -19.13
N LYS A 219 0.03 -1.80 -20.13
CA LYS A 219 -0.42 -3.17 -20.39
C LYS A 219 0.74 -4.15 -20.60
N ASP A 220 1.74 -3.76 -21.39
CA ASP A 220 2.88 -4.62 -21.73
C ASP A 220 3.84 -4.85 -20.55
N VAL A 221 3.77 -3.99 -19.52
CA VAL A 221 4.60 -4.05 -18.31
C VAL A 221 3.80 -4.42 -17.05
N THR A 222 2.51 -4.75 -17.20
CA THR A 222 1.69 -5.21 -16.09
C THR A 222 1.86 -6.71 -15.93
N SER A 223 2.25 -7.15 -14.73
CA SER A 223 2.43 -8.57 -14.43
C SER A 223 1.13 -9.34 -14.67
N PRO A 224 1.14 -10.42 -15.48
CA PRO A 224 -0.03 -11.28 -15.63
C PRO A 224 -0.35 -12.06 -14.35
N TYR A 225 0.56 -12.05 -13.37
CA TYR A 225 0.38 -12.65 -12.05
C TYR A 225 -0.24 -11.68 -11.03
N LEU A 226 -0.44 -10.40 -11.39
CA LEU A 226 -1.08 -9.41 -10.53
C LEU A 226 -2.60 -9.64 -10.42
N ASP A 227 -3.04 -10.26 -9.33
CA ASP A 227 -4.47 -10.49 -9.03
C ASP A 227 -5.06 -9.35 -8.20
N ILE A 228 -5.50 -8.27 -8.86
CA ILE A 228 -6.13 -7.12 -8.19
C ILE A 228 -7.29 -7.52 -7.24
N PRO A 229 -8.20 -8.43 -7.63
CA PRO A 229 -9.21 -8.99 -6.74
C PRO A 229 -8.70 -9.66 -5.44
N ASP A 230 -7.47 -10.19 -5.43
CA ASP A 230 -6.90 -10.85 -4.24
C ASP A 230 -6.49 -9.84 -3.15
N PHE A 231 -6.25 -8.58 -3.53
CA PHE A 231 -5.94 -7.54 -2.55
C PHE A 231 -7.13 -7.25 -1.64
N ILE A 232 -6.87 -7.32 -0.33
CA ILE A 232 -7.84 -6.91 0.67
C ILE A 232 -7.90 -5.37 0.70
N GLY A 233 -9.07 -4.82 0.41
CA GLY A 233 -9.41 -3.42 0.67
C GLY A 233 -8.99 -2.40 -0.39
N THR A 234 -8.94 -2.81 -1.66
CA THR A 234 -8.86 -1.95 -2.84
C THR A 234 -9.88 -0.80 -2.83
N LYS A 235 -11.03 -0.97 -2.17
CA LYS A 235 -12.03 0.11 -1.97
C LYS A 235 -11.48 1.37 -1.29
N PHE A 236 -10.41 1.26 -0.49
CA PHE A 236 -9.79 2.42 0.17
C PHE A 236 -8.83 3.17 -0.78
N THR A 237 -8.54 2.58 -1.93
CA THR A 237 -7.58 3.07 -2.93
C THR A 237 -8.24 3.31 -4.29
N THR A 238 -9.57 3.19 -4.32
CA THR A 238 -10.41 3.42 -5.47
C THR A 238 -11.14 4.74 -5.29
N GLY A 239 -10.99 5.65 -6.25
CA GLY A 239 -11.63 6.96 -6.24
C GLY A 239 -13.15 6.88 -6.42
N PRO A 240 -13.89 7.98 -6.17
CA PRO A 240 -15.33 8.05 -6.43
C PRO A 240 -15.70 7.82 -7.91
N ASP A 241 -14.75 8.05 -8.81
CA ASP A 241 -14.81 7.78 -10.24
C ASP A 241 -14.60 6.28 -10.59
N LYS A 242 -14.47 5.42 -9.57
CA LYS A 242 -14.28 3.96 -9.67
C LYS A 242 -12.92 3.55 -10.23
N LYS A 243 -11.94 4.45 -10.26
CA LYS A 243 -10.58 4.15 -10.71
C LYS A 243 -9.68 3.78 -9.54
N LEU A 244 -8.81 2.80 -9.76
CA LEU A 244 -7.79 2.40 -8.78
C LEU A 244 -6.60 3.35 -8.92
N TYR A 245 -6.18 4.00 -7.83
CA TYR A 245 -5.05 4.96 -7.85
C TYR A 245 -3.81 4.44 -7.15
N GLN A 246 -3.95 3.43 -6.29
CA GLN A 246 -2.83 2.89 -5.52
C GLN A 246 -3.01 1.38 -5.31
N LEU A 247 -1.91 0.63 -5.31
CA LEU A 247 -1.89 -0.81 -4.99
C LEU A 247 -1.71 -1.03 -3.48
N PRO A 248 -2.53 -1.88 -2.83
CA PRO A 248 -2.34 -2.21 -1.43
C PRO A 248 -1.02 -2.89 -1.11
N ASP A 249 -0.26 -2.28 -0.21
CA ASP A 249 1.07 -2.74 0.18
C ASP A 249 1.08 -3.18 1.66
N GLN A 250 0.55 -2.34 2.57
CA GLN A 250 0.41 -2.68 3.98
C GLN A 250 -0.98 -2.31 4.55
N GLN A 251 -1.49 -3.12 5.48
CA GLN A 251 -2.68 -2.80 6.27
C GLN A 251 -2.34 -2.53 7.73
N PHE A 252 -2.94 -1.47 8.29
CA PHE A 252 -2.97 -1.27 9.73
C PHE A 252 -4.36 -1.58 10.29
N ALA A 253 -4.43 -2.59 11.15
CA ALA A 253 -5.62 -2.84 11.94
C ALA A 253 -5.44 -2.19 13.31
N ASN A 254 -6.32 -1.24 13.64
CA ASN A 254 -6.43 -0.74 15.01
C ASN A 254 -7.14 -1.80 15.85
N LEU A 255 -6.39 -2.42 16.75
CA LEU A 255 -6.86 -3.49 17.62
C LEU A 255 -6.90 -3.03 19.06
N TYR A 256 -7.86 -3.55 19.82
CA TYR A 256 -7.90 -3.39 21.27
C TYR A 256 -6.99 -4.43 21.92
N TRP A 257 -5.85 -3.98 22.45
CA TRP A 257 -4.92 -4.80 23.20
C TRP A 257 -5.19 -4.68 24.70
N PHE A 258 -5.21 -5.82 25.39
CA PHE A 258 -5.46 -5.84 26.83
C PHE A 258 -4.64 -6.94 27.52
N ARG A 259 -4.47 -6.79 28.84
CA ARG A 259 -3.79 -7.76 29.70
C ARG A 259 -4.73 -8.90 30.06
N TYR A 260 -4.57 -10.02 29.38
CA TYR A 260 -5.43 -11.20 29.58
C TYR A 260 -5.43 -11.69 31.03
N ASP A 261 -4.28 -11.72 31.67
CA ASP A 261 -4.12 -12.08 33.07
C ASP A 261 -4.91 -11.15 34.00
N TRP A 262 -4.89 -9.83 33.76
CA TRP A 262 -5.70 -8.90 34.55
C TRP A 262 -7.20 -9.05 34.31
N PHE A 263 -7.61 -9.36 33.08
CA PHE A 263 -9.02 -9.55 32.71
C PHE A 263 -9.56 -10.90 33.17
N THR A 264 -8.70 -11.83 33.59
CA THR A 264 -9.07 -13.16 34.08
C THR A 264 -8.85 -13.34 35.58
N ASP A 265 -8.14 -12.43 36.24
CA ASP A 265 -7.95 -12.43 37.68
C ASP A 265 -9.29 -12.31 38.45
N PRO A 266 -9.65 -13.30 39.29
CA PRO A 266 -10.93 -13.29 40.00
C PRO A 266 -11.14 -12.09 40.93
N ALA A 267 -10.08 -11.61 41.58
CA ALA A 267 -10.15 -10.49 42.51
C ALA A 267 -10.37 -9.18 41.75
N ILE A 268 -9.67 -8.96 40.63
CA ILE A 268 -9.86 -7.78 39.77
C ILE A 268 -11.27 -7.78 39.17
N LYS A 269 -11.75 -8.91 38.67
CA LYS A 269 -13.13 -9.02 38.14
C LYS A 269 -14.18 -8.71 39.20
N ALA A 270 -14.00 -9.18 40.43
CA ALA A 270 -14.90 -8.88 41.54
C ALA A 270 -14.89 -7.39 41.91
N GLN A 271 -13.72 -6.75 41.94
CA GLN A 271 -13.60 -5.30 42.19
C GLN A 271 -14.34 -4.49 41.11
N PHE A 272 -14.13 -4.82 39.84
CA PHE A 272 -14.78 -4.14 38.72
C PHE A 272 -16.30 -4.29 38.80
N LYS A 273 -16.81 -5.52 38.97
CA LYS A 273 -18.25 -5.78 39.08
C LYS A 273 -18.89 -5.04 40.23
N LYS A 274 -18.20 -4.93 41.37
CA LYS A 274 -18.68 -4.18 42.53
C LYS A 274 -18.83 -2.68 42.24
N LEU A 275 -17.92 -2.09 41.47
CA LEU A 275 -17.93 -0.65 41.17
C LEU A 275 -18.89 -0.28 40.05
N TYR A 276 -18.99 -1.13 39.01
CA TYR A 276 -19.69 -0.79 37.77
C TYR A 276 -20.98 -1.59 37.54
N GLY A 277 -21.22 -2.66 38.31
CA GLY A 277 -22.45 -3.44 38.24
C GLY A 277 -22.53 -4.46 37.09
N TYR A 278 -21.45 -4.63 36.31
CA TYR A 278 -21.35 -5.64 35.25
C TYR A 278 -19.98 -6.33 35.21
N ASP A 279 -19.88 -7.44 34.49
CA ASP A 279 -18.66 -8.24 34.44
C ASP A 279 -17.56 -7.56 33.59
N LEU A 280 -16.33 -7.57 34.09
CA LEU A 280 -15.16 -7.13 33.34
C LEU A 280 -14.92 -8.05 32.12
N GLY A 281 -14.80 -7.45 30.94
CA GLY A 281 -14.56 -8.14 29.67
C GLY A 281 -14.12 -7.18 28.57
N VAL A 282 -13.91 -7.70 27.36
CA VAL A 282 -13.56 -6.87 26.19
C VAL A 282 -14.70 -5.87 25.93
N PRO A 283 -14.40 -4.56 25.81
CA PRO A 283 -15.44 -3.54 25.69
C PRO A 283 -16.24 -3.72 24.40
N VAL A 284 -17.56 -3.77 24.52
CA VAL A 284 -18.49 -3.88 23.38
C VAL A 284 -19.04 -2.52 22.94
N ASN A 285 -18.75 -1.46 23.69
CA ASN A 285 -19.10 -0.06 23.40
C ASN A 285 -18.14 0.91 24.10
N TRP A 286 -18.26 2.21 23.80
CA TRP A 286 -17.38 3.25 24.32
C TRP A 286 -17.54 3.51 25.82
N SER A 287 -18.75 3.40 26.37
CA SER A 287 -18.97 3.56 27.80
C SER A 287 -18.25 2.48 28.61
N ALA A 288 -18.33 1.21 28.17
CA ALA A 288 -17.58 0.12 28.78
C ALA A 288 -16.06 0.33 28.65
N TYR A 289 -15.59 0.84 27.52
CA TYR A 289 -14.18 1.18 27.33
C TYR A 289 -13.71 2.25 28.32
N GLU A 290 -14.47 3.34 28.48
CA GLU A 290 -14.16 4.42 29.43
C GLU A 290 -14.16 3.94 30.89
N ASP A 291 -15.15 3.11 31.27
CA ASP A 291 -15.23 2.51 32.60
C ASP A 291 -14.02 1.63 32.89
N ILE A 292 -13.65 0.75 31.97
CA ILE A 292 -12.47 -0.12 32.08
C ILE A 292 -11.20 0.72 32.21
N ALA A 293 -11.05 1.76 31.37
CA ALA A 293 -9.90 2.64 31.41
C ALA A 293 -9.80 3.39 32.75
N LYS A 294 -10.93 3.89 33.26
CA LYS A 294 -11.00 4.55 34.57
C LYS A 294 -10.67 3.59 35.70
N PHE A 295 -11.25 2.39 35.67
CA PHE A 295 -11.04 1.36 36.67
C PHE A 295 -9.55 1.04 36.81
N PHE A 296 -8.90 0.68 35.70
CA PHE A 296 -7.48 0.33 35.72
C PHE A 296 -6.59 1.53 36.06
N SER A 297 -6.91 2.74 35.57
CA SER A 297 -6.06 3.91 35.81
C SER A 297 -6.10 4.43 37.24
N THR A 298 -7.22 4.24 37.96
CA THR A 298 -7.47 4.96 39.22
C THR A 298 -8.07 4.14 40.36
N GLN A 299 -8.69 3.00 40.10
CA GLN A 299 -9.53 2.31 41.10
C GLN A 299 -9.09 0.88 41.39
N VAL A 300 -8.41 0.19 40.47
CA VAL A 300 -7.92 -1.18 40.70
C VAL A 300 -7.03 -1.20 41.95
N ASN A 301 -7.26 -2.19 42.82
CA ASN A 301 -6.64 -2.33 44.14
C ASN A 301 -6.76 -1.08 45.04
N GLY A 302 -7.72 -0.20 44.75
CA GLY A 302 -7.99 1.04 45.49
C GLY A 302 -7.05 2.20 45.18
N ASN A 303 -6.05 2.02 44.33
CA ASN A 303 -5.02 3.04 44.08
C ASN A 303 -4.52 3.12 42.62
N GLY A 304 -5.13 2.37 41.69
CA GLY A 304 -4.70 2.34 40.29
C GLY A 304 -3.37 1.64 40.07
N LYS A 305 -2.96 0.73 40.98
CA LYS A 305 -1.70 0.00 40.89
C LYS A 305 -1.91 -1.51 40.88
N ILE A 306 -1.12 -2.20 40.08
CA ILE A 306 -0.95 -3.65 40.08
C ILE A 306 0.54 -3.92 40.26
N ASP A 307 0.90 -4.81 41.20
CA ASP A 307 2.30 -5.12 41.55
C ASP A 307 3.16 -3.88 41.87
N GLY A 308 2.56 -2.93 42.59
CA GLY A 308 3.23 -1.67 42.97
C GLY A 308 3.40 -0.65 41.83
N THR A 309 3.05 -1.02 40.60
CA THR A 309 3.24 -0.22 39.39
C THR A 309 1.93 0.48 39.00
N LYS A 310 2.00 1.77 38.64
CA LYS A 310 0.84 2.52 38.18
C LYS A 310 0.36 1.95 36.84
N VAL A 311 -0.93 1.67 36.76
CA VAL A 311 -1.56 1.20 35.54
C VAL A 311 -2.11 2.39 34.75
N TYR A 312 -1.96 2.34 33.44
CA TYR A 312 -2.58 3.28 32.51
C TYR A 312 -3.69 2.53 31.77
N GLY A 313 -4.94 2.94 31.98
CA GLY A 313 -6.11 2.22 31.47
C GLY A 313 -6.46 2.50 30.01
N HIS A 314 -5.84 3.50 29.39
CA HIS A 314 -5.84 3.66 27.94
C HIS A 314 -4.57 4.38 27.47
N MET A 315 -4.13 4.04 26.26
CA MET A 315 -3.17 4.82 25.47
C MET A 315 -3.78 4.92 24.07
N ASP A 316 -4.22 6.12 23.69
CA ASP A 316 -4.69 6.39 22.33
C ASP A 316 -3.50 6.86 21.49
N TYR A 317 -3.21 6.12 20.42
CA TYR A 317 -2.11 6.43 19.49
C TYR A 317 -2.33 7.76 18.75
N GLY A 318 -3.55 8.30 18.74
CA GLY A 318 -3.90 9.58 18.09
C GLY A 318 -3.71 10.83 18.96
N LYS A 319 -3.29 10.69 20.23
CA LYS A 319 -3.14 11.83 21.15
C LYS A 319 -1.66 12.14 21.38
N LYS A 320 -1.08 12.98 20.51
CA LYS A 320 0.06 13.83 20.88
C LYS A 320 -0.44 15.06 21.62
#